data_AF-A0A522YFN4-F1
#
_entry.id   AF-A0A522YFN4-F1
#
_cell.length_a   1.000
_cell.length_b   1.000
_cell.length_c   1.000
_cell.angle_alpha   90.00
_cell.angle_beta   90.00
_cell.angle_gamma   90.00
#
_symmetry.space_group_name_H-M   'P 1'
#
loop_
_entity.id
_entity.type
_entity.pdbx_description
1 polymer ?
#
loop_
_entity_poly.entity_id
_entity_poly.type
_entity_poly.pdbx_seq_one_letter_code
_entity_poly.pdbx_strand_id
1 'polypeptide(L)'
;SSDLKWLAGALLAAWAVPASAARITGVTVGAAGARIALDAPVPYRAFRLSGPDRYVVDLRGAELAVPERSWPGAGDVKGVRAAPFADVPGVTRVVFDLSAPLEAGTRDAVGGLLVEFRAPAEPSALGPADFKDALAPLALPVPALPRAPGAALPRPMARRAAPQTPRLVAVEASAERVDLTLAGPFEPTFFMLPSPPRLVVDLPDVEAAAFPPARVEGGGTVSSARAGGRGGWARVVIDLSRPAPYSVQTGDGALSILFETGPAEPAPSRTREFKGWVVDGSGRPLDGVFLVRFSVPDEGTLDAPRWQESVYVDARGGRFLAVLGRGRALPNAALAPGSPLDAAAPAGVAYRIVPR
;
A
#
# COMPACT_ATOMS: atom_id res chain seq x y z
N SER A 1 10.78 -44.53 60.34
CA SER A 1 11.23 -45.29 59.15
C SER A 1 10.56 -44.65 57.96
N SER A 2 11.36 -44.11 57.06
CA SER A 2 11.00 -43.08 56.09
C SER A 2 10.58 -43.68 54.74
N ASP A 3 9.78 -42.91 54.02
CA ASP A 3 9.63 -42.85 52.56
C ASP A 3 9.07 -44.07 51.81
N LEU A 4 7.90 -43.89 51.16
CA LEU A 4 7.87 -44.01 49.69
C LEU A 4 6.63 -43.35 49.07
N LYS A 5 6.92 -42.49 48.09
CA LYS A 5 6.04 -41.65 47.29
C LYS A 5 5.60 -42.39 46.00
N TRP A 6 4.36 -42.11 45.58
CA TRP A 6 3.83 -42.01 44.21
C TRP A 6 4.15 -43.07 43.14
N LEU A 7 3.11 -43.73 42.62
CA LEU A 7 3.04 -44.25 41.25
C LEU A 7 1.67 -43.88 40.63
N ALA A 8 1.68 -42.88 39.75
CA ALA A 8 0.66 -42.71 38.71
C ALA A 8 1.42 -42.60 37.38
N GLY A 9 1.51 -43.73 36.68
CA GLY A 9 2.10 -43.83 35.35
C GLY A 9 1.02 -43.98 34.30
N ALA A 10 1.34 -43.45 33.12
CA ALA A 10 0.70 -43.62 31.82
C ALA A 10 -0.52 -42.71 31.52
N LEU A 11 -0.31 -41.68 30.71
CA LEU A 11 -0.63 -41.71 29.27
C LEU A 11 -0.16 -40.43 28.55
N LEU A 12 0.11 -40.58 27.24
CA LEU A 12 0.36 -39.55 26.21
C LEU A 12 1.80 -39.04 26.10
N ALA A 13 2.67 -39.90 25.55
CA ALA A 13 3.78 -39.43 24.73
C ALA A 13 3.19 -38.73 23.48
N ALA A 14 3.26 -37.40 23.48
CA ALA A 14 3.02 -36.58 22.32
C ALA A 14 3.99 -37.00 21.21
N TRP A 15 3.46 -37.45 20.07
CA TRP A 15 4.21 -37.40 18.82
C TRP A 15 4.22 -35.94 18.34
N ALA A 16 5.05 -35.12 18.97
CA ALA A 16 5.50 -33.88 18.36
C ALA A 16 6.55 -34.27 17.32
N VAL A 17 6.12 -34.55 16.09
CA VAL A 17 7.04 -34.49 14.95
C VAL A 17 7.45 -33.01 14.86
N PRO A 18 8.74 -32.65 14.99
CA PRO A 18 9.14 -31.29 14.64
C PRO A 18 8.80 -31.14 13.15
N ALA A 19 7.92 -30.20 12.81
CA ALA A 19 7.66 -29.89 11.41
C ALA A 19 8.99 -29.49 10.77
N SER A 20 9.57 -30.39 9.97
CA SER A 20 10.77 -30.11 9.17
C SER A 20 10.52 -28.83 8.39
N ALA A 21 11.44 -27.87 8.46
CA ALA A 21 11.39 -26.69 7.61
C ALA A 21 11.24 -27.14 6.16
N ALA A 22 10.32 -26.52 5.41
CA ALA A 22 10.21 -26.75 3.98
C ALA A 22 11.52 -26.31 3.32
N ARG A 23 11.98 -27.00 2.30
CA ARG A 23 13.25 -26.68 1.65
C ARG A 23 13.01 -26.22 0.23
N ILE A 24 13.60 -25.08 -0.11
CA ILE A 24 13.70 -24.62 -1.49
C ILE A 24 14.80 -25.44 -2.17
N THR A 25 14.39 -26.33 -3.06
CA THR A 25 15.28 -27.28 -3.75
C THR A 25 15.73 -26.77 -5.12
N GLY A 26 15.25 -25.60 -5.55
CA GLY A 26 15.69 -24.94 -6.77
C GLY A 26 14.77 -23.82 -7.21
N VAL A 27 15.28 -22.98 -8.11
CA VAL A 27 14.48 -21.98 -8.82
C VAL A 27 14.74 -22.14 -10.32
N THR A 28 13.68 -22.15 -11.12
CA THR A 28 13.78 -22.19 -12.59
C THR A 28 13.05 -21.00 -13.16
N VAL A 29 13.70 -20.25 -14.03
CA VAL A 29 13.13 -19.03 -14.64
C VAL A 29 12.94 -19.26 -16.12
N GLY A 30 11.75 -18.95 -16.63
CA GLY A 30 11.39 -19.02 -18.04
C GLY A 30 10.77 -17.70 -18.52
N ALA A 31 10.53 -17.58 -19.82
CA ALA A 31 10.09 -16.32 -20.43
C ALA A 31 8.72 -15.81 -19.93
N ALA A 32 7.83 -16.71 -19.49
CA ALA A 32 6.48 -16.37 -19.04
C ALA A 32 6.31 -16.42 -17.51
N GLY A 33 7.35 -16.81 -16.76
CA GLY A 33 7.22 -17.10 -15.34
C GLY A 33 8.41 -17.83 -14.74
N ALA A 34 8.33 -18.10 -13.44
CA ALA A 34 9.35 -18.85 -12.72
C ALA A 34 8.71 -19.89 -11.80
N ARG A 35 9.49 -20.91 -11.44
CA ARG A 35 9.09 -21.97 -10.52
C ARG A 35 10.05 -22.00 -9.35
N ILE A 36 9.51 -21.94 -8.13
CA ILE A 36 10.25 -22.14 -6.88
C ILE A 36 9.95 -23.57 -6.43
N ALA A 37 10.91 -24.50 -6.56
CA ALA A 37 10.73 -25.89 -6.17
C ALA A 37 10.82 -26.03 -4.65
N LEU A 38 9.85 -26.72 -4.05
CA LEU A 38 9.77 -26.96 -2.61
C LEU A 38 9.54 -28.46 -2.36
N ASP A 39 10.20 -29.01 -1.32
CA ASP A 39 9.99 -30.41 -0.91
C ASP A 39 8.78 -30.60 0.04
N ALA A 40 8.22 -29.51 0.55
CA ALA A 40 7.00 -29.48 1.33
C ALA A 40 6.21 -28.18 1.07
N PRO A 41 4.88 -28.18 1.22
CA PRO A 41 4.08 -26.96 1.18
C PRO A 41 4.56 -25.95 2.22
N VAL A 42 4.58 -24.67 1.86
CA VAL A 42 5.02 -23.60 2.75
C VAL A 42 4.09 -22.39 2.66
N PRO A 43 3.69 -21.78 3.80
CA PRO A 43 3.01 -20.51 3.77
C PRO A 43 3.90 -19.44 3.13
N TYR A 44 3.35 -18.67 2.20
CA TYR A 44 4.09 -17.62 1.51
C TYR A 44 3.32 -16.29 1.46
N ARG A 45 4.06 -15.19 1.30
CA ARG A 45 3.54 -13.86 1.01
C ARG A 45 4.23 -13.34 -0.25
N ALA A 46 3.48 -12.80 -1.19
CA ALA A 46 4.06 -12.21 -2.40
C ALA A 46 3.60 -10.76 -2.61
N PHE A 47 4.51 -9.90 -3.07
CA PHE A 47 4.24 -8.47 -3.28
C PHE A 47 5.24 -7.83 -4.25
N ARG A 48 4.92 -6.63 -4.75
CA ARG A 48 5.75 -5.87 -5.70
C ARG A 48 6.46 -4.71 -5.00
N LEU A 49 7.66 -4.41 -5.46
CA LEU A 49 8.41 -3.20 -5.12
C LEU A 49 8.71 -2.42 -6.39
N SER A 50 8.83 -1.11 -6.28
CA SER A 50 9.20 -0.20 -7.36
C SER A 50 10.46 0.59 -6.98
N GLY A 51 11.30 0.91 -7.96
CA GLY A 51 12.54 1.65 -7.75
C GLY A 51 13.67 0.83 -7.09
N PRO A 52 14.19 -0.25 -7.71
CA PRO A 52 13.84 -0.81 -9.01
C PRO A 52 12.64 -1.78 -8.95
N ASP A 53 12.02 -2.06 -10.10
CA ASP A 53 10.89 -2.98 -10.18
C ASP A 53 11.30 -4.40 -9.74
N ARG A 54 10.61 -4.91 -8.74
CA ARG A 54 10.84 -6.25 -8.18
C ARG A 54 9.54 -6.91 -7.82
N TYR A 55 9.52 -8.24 -7.93
CA TYR A 55 8.51 -9.07 -7.32
C TYR A 55 9.16 -9.92 -6.23
N VAL A 56 8.55 -9.98 -5.05
CA VAL A 56 9.12 -10.60 -3.86
C VAL A 56 8.18 -11.69 -3.38
N VAL A 57 8.73 -12.86 -3.06
CA VAL A 57 8.02 -13.99 -2.45
C VAL A 57 8.74 -14.37 -1.16
N ASP A 58 8.10 -14.14 -0.01
CA ASP A 58 8.57 -14.50 1.32
C ASP A 58 7.99 -15.85 1.72
N LEU A 59 8.84 -16.82 2.05
CA LEU A 59 8.49 -18.20 2.38
C LEU A 59 8.75 -18.43 3.87
N ARG A 60 7.71 -18.70 4.66
CA ARG A 60 7.79 -18.82 6.13
C ARG A 60 8.06 -20.25 6.57
N GLY A 61 9.10 -20.47 7.36
CA GLY A 61 9.56 -21.80 7.73
C GLY A 61 10.23 -22.54 6.57
N ALA A 62 10.66 -21.81 5.54
CA ALA A 62 11.45 -22.35 4.45
C ALA A 62 12.94 -22.09 4.64
N GLU A 63 13.77 -23.06 4.30
CA GLU A 63 15.21 -22.94 4.20
C GLU A 63 15.67 -23.11 2.75
N LEU A 64 16.72 -22.39 2.36
CA LEU A 64 17.33 -22.60 1.05
C LEU A 64 18.27 -23.80 1.11
N ALA A 65 17.88 -24.92 0.48
CA ALA A 65 18.63 -26.17 0.48
C ALA A 65 19.51 -26.36 -0.76
N VAL A 66 19.70 -25.29 -1.54
CA VAL A 66 20.61 -25.22 -2.68
C VAL A 66 21.75 -24.24 -2.38
N PRO A 67 22.98 -24.52 -2.86
CA PRO A 67 24.11 -23.63 -2.68
C PRO A 67 23.97 -22.34 -3.49
N GLU A 68 23.26 -22.40 -4.61
CA GLU A 68 22.98 -21.26 -5.47
C GLU A 68 22.04 -20.28 -4.77
N ARG A 69 22.42 -18.99 -4.77
CA ARG A 69 21.66 -17.89 -4.16
C ARG A 69 21.08 -16.93 -5.20
N SER A 70 21.45 -17.12 -6.46
CA SER A 70 21.04 -16.27 -7.57
C SER A 70 20.94 -17.08 -8.85
N TRP A 71 19.86 -16.87 -9.60
CA TRP A 71 19.62 -17.51 -10.89
C TRP A 71 19.55 -16.46 -11.99
N PRO A 72 20.03 -16.78 -13.20
CA PRO A 72 19.88 -15.90 -14.35
C PRO A 72 18.39 -15.69 -14.65
N GLY A 73 18.07 -14.48 -15.08
CA GLY A 73 16.74 -14.14 -15.54
C GLY A 73 16.41 -14.68 -16.93
N ALA A 74 15.15 -14.60 -17.31
CA ALA A 74 14.67 -14.87 -18.66
C ALA A 74 13.51 -13.93 -19.00
N GLY A 75 13.47 -13.45 -20.26
CA GLY A 75 12.45 -12.48 -20.69
C GLY A 75 12.53 -11.19 -19.88
N ASP A 76 11.41 -10.82 -19.26
CA ASP A 76 11.27 -9.60 -18.46
C ASP A 76 11.77 -9.72 -17.01
N VAL A 77 12.27 -10.90 -16.61
CA VAL A 77 12.99 -11.09 -15.35
C VAL A 77 14.48 -10.91 -15.63
N LYS A 78 15.13 -9.93 -15.00
CA LYS A 78 16.58 -9.69 -15.10
C LYS A 78 17.40 -10.73 -14.34
N GLY A 79 16.90 -11.17 -13.19
CA GLY A 79 17.55 -12.14 -12.33
C GLY A 79 16.70 -12.48 -11.12
N VAL A 80 17.02 -13.59 -10.47
CA VAL A 80 16.33 -14.03 -9.26
C VAL A 80 17.34 -14.24 -8.17
N ARG A 81 17.02 -13.85 -6.94
CA ARG A 81 17.89 -13.99 -5.76
C ARG A 81 17.11 -14.59 -4.61
N ALA A 82 17.71 -15.49 -3.85
CA ALA A 82 17.10 -16.08 -2.65
C ALA A 82 18.05 -16.04 -1.47
N ALA A 83 17.57 -15.54 -0.33
CA ALA A 83 18.33 -15.49 0.91
C ALA A 83 17.40 -15.54 2.14
N PRO A 84 17.88 -16.05 3.29
CA PRO A 84 17.20 -15.80 4.56
C PRO A 84 16.97 -14.30 4.74
N PHE A 85 15.76 -13.93 5.12
CA PHE A 85 15.42 -12.53 5.34
C PHE A 85 15.93 -12.12 6.71
N ALA A 86 16.98 -11.29 6.73
CA ALA A 86 17.74 -10.96 7.94
C ALA A 86 16.87 -10.40 9.07
N ASP A 87 15.80 -9.68 8.72
CA ASP A 87 14.96 -8.99 9.69
C ASP A 87 13.88 -9.90 10.31
N VAL A 88 13.61 -11.06 9.71
CA VAL A 88 12.58 -12.00 10.20
C VAL A 88 13.14 -13.42 10.22
N PRO A 89 13.52 -13.94 11.41
CA PRO A 89 13.98 -15.30 11.58
C PRO A 89 12.99 -16.32 10.98
N GLY A 90 13.52 -17.31 10.27
CA GLY A 90 12.72 -18.37 9.66
C GLY A 90 11.98 -17.97 8.38
N VAL A 91 12.25 -16.80 7.79
CA VAL A 91 11.73 -16.43 6.47
C VAL A 91 12.84 -16.51 5.44
N THR A 92 12.61 -17.21 4.33
CA THR A 92 13.46 -17.12 3.14
C THR A 92 12.77 -16.27 2.08
N ARG A 93 13.43 -15.19 1.64
CA ARG A 93 12.91 -14.26 0.64
C ARG A 93 13.50 -14.59 -0.73
N VAL A 94 12.62 -14.76 -1.72
CA VAL A 94 12.95 -14.87 -3.14
C VAL A 94 12.57 -13.57 -3.84
N VAL A 95 13.51 -12.92 -4.49
CA VAL A 95 13.35 -11.63 -5.18
C VAL A 95 13.59 -11.82 -6.67
N PHE A 96 12.61 -11.46 -7.48
CA PHE A 96 12.68 -11.36 -8.93
C PHE A 96 12.95 -9.89 -9.29
N ASP A 97 14.12 -9.58 -9.82
CA ASP A 97 14.43 -8.26 -10.36
C ASP A 97 13.85 -8.15 -11.78
N LEU A 98 13.05 -7.13 -12.07
CA LEU A 98 12.27 -7.04 -13.30
C LEU A 98 12.83 -5.99 -14.27
N SER A 99 12.61 -6.19 -15.57
CA SER A 99 13.00 -5.28 -16.65
C SER A 99 12.17 -4.00 -16.64
N ALA A 100 10.88 -4.14 -16.34
CA ALA A 100 9.86 -3.11 -16.32
C ALA A 100 8.76 -3.47 -15.28
N PRO A 101 7.81 -2.55 -15.01
CA PRO A 101 6.66 -2.85 -14.17
C PRO A 101 5.78 -3.95 -14.80
N LEU A 102 5.82 -5.18 -14.28
CA LEU A 102 4.98 -6.31 -14.73
C LEU A 102 3.99 -6.76 -13.66
N GLU A 103 2.72 -6.96 -14.03
CA GLU A 103 1.79 -7.74 -13.21
C GLU A 103 2.39 -9.11 -12.90
N ALA A 104 2.28 -9.51 -11.64
CA ALA A 104 2.91 -10.72 -11.14
C ALA A 104 1.97 -11.42 -10.16
N GLY A 105 1.86 -12.75 -10.29
CA GLY A 105 1.05 -13.57 -9.40
C GLY A 105 1.81 -14.82 -8.97
N THR A 106 1.61 -15.26 -7.73
CA THR A 106 2.15 -16.53 -7.22
C THR A 106 1.02 -17.43 -6.80
N ARG A 107 1.07 -18.68 -7.25
CA ARG A 107 0.11 -19.73 -6.87
C ARG A 107 0.84 -21.01 -6.49
N ASP A 108 0.20 -21.80 -5.65
CA ASP A 108 0.65 -23.15 -5.34
C ASP A 108 0.69 -24.02 -6.60
N ALA A 109 1.70 -24.88 -6.67
CA ALA A 109 1.82 -25.91 -7.69
C ALA A 109 2.32 -27.21 -7.05
N VAL A 110 2.08 -28.35 -7.72
CA VAL A 110 2.64 -29.63 -7.27
C VAL A 110 4.16 -29.49 -7.16
N GLY A 111 4.74 -29.68 -5.98
CA GLY A 111 6.20 -29.60 -5.75
C GLY A 111 6.79 -28.19 -5.76
N GLY A 112 6.01 -27.15 -5.46
CA GLY A 112 6.54 -25.79 -5.35
C GLY A 112 5.52 -24.67 -5.55
N LEU A 113 6.02 -23.48 -5.92
CA LEU A 113 5.22 -22.33 -6.32
C LEU A 113 5.46 -21.99 -7.78
N LEU A 114 4.41 -21.56 -8.48
CA LEU A 114 4.51 -20.96 -9.81
C LEU A 114 4.32 -19.45 -9.70
N VAL A 115 5.24 -18.71 -10.30
CA VAL A 115 5.21 -17.26 -10.44
C VAL A 115 4.98 -16.92 -11.90
N GLU A 116 3.96 -16.13 -12.19
CA GLU A 116 3.60 -15.71 -13.55
C GLU A 116 3.82 -14.21 -13.69
N PHE A 117 4.36 -13.78 -14.82
CA PHE A 117 4.60 -12.37 -15.13
C PHE A 117 3.83 -11.97 -16.39
N ARG A 118 3.21 -10.79 -16.37
CA ARG A 118 2.44 -10.25 -17.50
C ARG A 118 2.60 -8.73 -17.58
N ALA A 119 2.66 -8.20 -18.80
CA ALA A 119 2.59 -6.75 -19.00
C ALA A 119 1.28 -6.19 -18.42
N PRO A 120 1.31 -5.01 -17.76
CA PRO A 120 0.09 -4.36 -17.31
C PRO A 120 -0.88 -4.24 -18.48
N ALA A 121 -2.13 -4.67 -18.29
CA ALA A 121 -3.14 -4.44 -19.30
C ALA A 121 -3.25 -2.92 -19.48
N GLU A 122 -3.05 -2.42 -20.71
CA GLU A 122 -3.35 -1.02 -21.00
C GLU A 122 -4.78 -0.75 -20.54
N PRO A 123 -5.02 0.33 -19.77
CA PRO A 123 -6.36 0.65 -19.32
C PRO A 123 -7.23 0.86 -20.56
N SER A 124 -8.10 -0.11 -20.81
CA SER A 124 -9.13 -0.01 -21.83
C SER A 124 -9.96 1.24 -21.51
N ALA A 125 -10.05 2.15 -22.46
CA ALA A 125 -10.79 3.39 -22.35
C ALA A 125 -12.31 3.12 -22.27
N LEU A 126 -12.77 2.66 -21.10
CA LEU A 126 -14.17 2.76 -20.71
C LEU A 126 -14.33 4.12 -20.03
N GLY A 127 -14.99 5.03 -20.73
CA GLY A 127 -15.25 6.37 -20.24
C GLY A 127 -16.20 6.38 -19.04
N PRO A 128 -16.33 7.52 -18.34
CA PRO A 128 -17.17 7.66 -17.14
C PRO A 128 -18.69 7.54 -17.38
N ALA A 129 -19.12 7.19 -18.60
CA ALA A 129 -20.52 7.26 -19.02
C ALA A 129 -21.34 5.98 -18.75
N ASP A 130 -20.71 4.83 -18.53
CA ASP A 130 -21.43 3.54 -18.52
C ASP A 130 -21.86 3.03 -17.13
N PHE A 131 -21.64 3.80 -16.05
CA PHE A 131 -22.05 3.39 -14.69
C PHE A 131 -23.47 3.82 -14.29
N LYS A 132 -24.22 4.49 -15.16
CA LYS A 132 -25.54 5.03 -14.81
C LYS A 132 -26.72 4.05 -15.02
N ASP A 133 -26.53 2.98 -15.78
CA ASP A 133 -27.65 2.06 -16.14
C ASP A 133 -27.55 0.64 -15.52
N ALA A 134 -26.59 0.36 -14.65
CA ALA A 134 -26.38 -0.98 -14.07
C ALA A 134 -26.97 -1.19 -12.66
N LEU A 135 -28.00 -0.44 -12.26
CA LEU A 135 -28.73 -0.64 -11.01
C LEU A 135 -30.26 -0.72 -11.24
N ALA A 136 -30.68 -1.72 -12.00
CA ALA A 136 -32.02 -2.28 -11.86
C ALA A 136 -31.95 -3.50 -10.93
N PRO A 137 -32.72 -3.57 -9.84
CA PRO A 137 -32.72 -4.74 -8.97
C PRO A 137 -33.44 -5.91 -9.66
N LEU A 138 -32.70 -6.97 -10.00
CA LEU A 138 -33.27 -8.28 -10.30
C LEU A 138 -33.83 -8.88 -9.01
N ALA A 139 -35.12 -8.64 -8.76
CA ALA A 139 -35.87 -9.35 -7.73
C ALA A 139 -36.12 -10.79 -8.21
N LEU A 140 -35.32 -11.74 -7.75
CA LEU A 140 -35.63 -13.16 -7.88
C LEU A 140 -36.64 -13.56 -6.78
N PRO A 141 -37.71 -14.30 -7.12
CA PRO A 141 -38.62 -14.83 -6.11
C PRO A 141 -37.90 -15.93 -5.29
N VAL A 142 -37.81 -15.73 -3.98
CA VAL A 142 -37.37 -16.75 -3.02
C VAL A 142 -38.51 -17.75 -2.81
N PRO A 143 -38.37 -19.05 -3.13
CA PRO A 143 -39.38 -20.03 -2.78
C PRO A 143 -39.40 -20.26 -1.26
N ALA A 144 -40.60 -20.27 -0.69
CA ALA A 144 -40.83 -20.58 0.71
C ALA A 144 -40.45 -22.04 1.02
N LEU A 145 -39.48 -22.24 1.92
CA LEU A 145 -39.19 -23.55 2.49
C LEU A 145 -40.32 -23.98 3.44
N PRO A 146 -40.74 -25.27 3.43
CA PRO A 146 -41.72 -25.78 4.37
C PRO A 146 -41.13 -25.83 5.80
N ARG A 147 -41.91 -25.35 6.78
CA ARG A 147 -41.60 -25.47 8.21
C ARG A 147 -41.71 -26.93 8.65
N ALA A 148 -40.60 -27.51 9.11
CA ALA A 148 -40.62 -28.74 9.89
C ALA A 148 -41.12 -28.46 11.33
N PRO A 149 -42.01 -29.30 11.89
CA PRO A 149 -42.46 -29.15 13.27
C PRO A 149 -41.48 -29.79 14.27
N GLY A 150 -41.16 -29.04 15.33
CA GLY A 150 -40.92 -29.55 16.68
C GLY A 150 -39.75 -30.51 16.90
N ALA A 151 -38.55 -29.96 17.13
CA ALA A 151 -37.50 -30.66 17.88
C ALA A 151 -37.15 -29.84 19.12
N ALA A 152 -37.25 -30.49 20.27
CA ALA A 152 -37.06 -29.92 21.61
C ALA A 152 -35.68 -29.27 21.80
N LEU A 153 -35.64 -28.13 22.47
CA LEU A 153 -34.42 -27.42 22.84
C LEU A 153 -33.59 -28.25 23.85
N PRO A 154 -32.29 -28.51 23.59
CA PRO A 154 -31.40 -28.96 24.64
C PRO A 154 -30.98 -27.80 25.57
N ARG A 155 -30.72 -28.17 26.83
CA ARG A 155 -30.32 -27.30 27.95
C ARG A 155 -29.13 -26.37 27.60
N PRO A 156 -28.99 -25.21 28.26
CA PRO A 156 -27.96 -24.23 27.94
C PRO A 156 -26.58 -24.78 28.36
N MET A 157 -25.83 -25.32 27.41
CA MET A 157 -24.39 -25.44 27.55
C MET A 157 -23.79 -24.03 27.46
N ALA A 158 -22.79 -23.79 28.32
CA ALA A 158 -22.09 -22.53 28.47
C ALA A 158 -21.91 -21.79 27.14
N ARG A 159 -22.37 -20.53 27.10
CA ARG A 159 -22.21 -19.61 25.98
C ARG A 159 -20.72 -19.47 25.69
N ARG A 160 -20.21 -20.31 24.79
CA ARG A 160 -18.91 -20.10 24.15
C ARG A 160 -18.96 -18.68 23.61
N ALA A 161 -18.02 -17.84 24.04
CA ALA A 161 -17.91 -16.47 23.56
C ALA A 161 -17.99 -16.50 22.04
N ALA A 162 -18.96 -15.78 21.46
CA ALA A 162 -19.07 -15.67 20.03
C ALA A 162 -17.71 -15.20 19.47
N PRO A 163 -17.24 -15.74 18.33
CA PRO A 163 -16.03 -15.22 17.69
C PRO A 163 -16.19 -13.72 17.52
N GLN A 164 -15.34 -12.96 18.19
CA GLN A 164 -15.37 -11.50 18.10
C GLN A 164 -14.88 -11.14 16.70
N THR A 165 -15.73 -10.49 15.90
CA THR A 165 -15.32 -9.92 14.61
C THR A 165 -14.15 -8.99 14.86
N PRO A 166 -13.03 -9.11 14.13
CA PRO A 166 -11.88 -8.27 14.36
C PRO A 166 -12.21 -6.81 14.01
N ARG A 167 -11.58 -5.87 14.72
CA ARG A 167 -11.93 -4.44 14.66
C ARG A 167 -10.70 -3.56 14.61
N LEU A 168 -10.76 -2.53 13.77
CA LEU A 168 -9.81 -1.42 13.84
C LEU A 168 -10.24 -0.46 14.96
N VAL A 169 -9.39 -0.35 15.97
CA VAL A 169 -9.63 0.40 17.22
C VAL A 169 -9.05 1.80 17.14
N ALA A 170 -7.81 1.94 16.67
CA ALA A 170 -7.12 3.23 16.59
C ALA A 170 -6.17 3.29 15.38
N VAL A 171 -5.87 4.52 14.96
CA VAL A 171 -4.87 4.90 13.96
C VAL A 171 -4.17 6.11 14.51
N GLU A 172 -2.88 5.98 14.75
CA GLU A 172 -2.00 7.05 15.18
C GLU A 172 -0.95 7.29 14.08
N ALA A 173 -0.61 8.55 13.84
CA ALA A 173 0.40 8.91 12.86
C ALA A 173 1.38 9.91 13.47
N SER A 174 2.64 9.74 13.12
CA SER A 174 3.73 10.69 13.36
C SER A 174 4.49 10.90 12.05
N ALA A 175 5.59 11.66 12.08
CA ALA A 175 6.33 12.04 10.88
C ALA A 175 6.82 10.82 10.07
N GLU A 176 7.09 9.69 10.73
CA GLU A 176 7.76 8.54 10.14
C GLU A 176 7.09 7.22 10.51
N ARG A 177 5.98 7.26 11.24
CA ARG A 177 5.36 6.06 11.79
C ARG A 177 3.84 6.16 11.73
N VAL A 178 3.21 5.02 11.43
CA VAL A 178 1.77 4.84 11.58
C VAL A 178 1.52 3.60 12.41
N ASP A 179 0.76 3.74 13.49
CA ASP A 179 0.37 2.64 14.36
C ASP A 179 -1.14 2.39 14.23
N LEU A 180 -1.53 1.15 13.97
CA LEU A 180 -2.92 0.71 13.96
C LEU A 180 -3.16 -0.21 15.15
N THR A 181 -4.15 0.09 15.98
CA THR A 181 -4.60 -0.81 17.04
C THR A 181 -5.77 -1.64 16.50
N LEU A 182 -5.65 -2.96 16.59
CA LEU A 182 -6.56 -3.96 16.03
C LEU A 182 -6.98 -4.94 17.14
N ALA A 183 -8.27 -5.13 17.32
CA ALA A 183 -8.81 -6.16 18.22
C ALA A 183 -9.12 -7.42 17.41
N GLY A 184 -8.61 -8.58 17.83
CA GLY A 184 -8.82 -9.86 17.16
C GLY A 184 -7.78 -10.16 16.06
N PRO A 185 -7.88 -11.33 15.42
CA PRO A 185 -6.94 -11.73 14.36
C PRO A 185 -7.16 -10.90 13.09
N PHE A 186 -6.08 -10.58 12.38
CA PHE A 186 -6.12 -9.80 11.15
C PHE A 186 -5.01 -10.24 10.19
N GLU A 187 -5.25 -10.09 8.89
CA GLU A 187 -4.28 -10.37 7.83
C GLU A 187 -4.17 -9.16 6.90
N PRO A 188 -3.21 -8.24 7.13
CA PRO A 188 -3.13 -7.01 6.37
C PRO A 188 -2.46 -7.24 5.01
N THR A 189 -2.97 -6.58 3.97
CA THR A 189 -2.28 -6.46 2.68
C THR A 189 -1.82 -5.01 2.46
N PHE A 190 -0.73 -4.85 1.73
CA PHE A 190 -0.07 -3.55 1.54
C PHE A 190 0.23 -3.32 0.07
N PHE A 191 -0.02 -2.13 -0.43
CA PHE A 191 0.43 -1.72 -1.75
C PHE A 191 0.66 -0.21 -1.84
N MET A 192 1.54 0.19 -2.74
CA MET A 192 1.91 1.59 -2.95
C MET A 192 1.20 2.17 -4.17
N LEU A 193 0.66 3.38 -4.04
CA LEU A 193 0.22 4.21 -5.17
C LEU A 193 1.29 5.26 -5.41
N PRO A 194 1.81 5.45 -6.65
CA PRO A 194 2.95 6.34 -6.90
C PRO A 194 2.57 7.80 -7.16
N SER A 195 1.29 8.13 -7.38
CA SER A 195 0.87 9.49 -7.76
C SER A 195 -0.53 9.85 -7.26
N PRO A 196 -0.66 10.56 -6.12
CA PRO A 196 0.41 10.90 -5.17
C PRO A 196 0.92 9.65 -4.41
N PRO A 197 2.13 9.69 -3.83
CA PRO A 197 2.68 8.56 -3.08
C PRO A 197 1.80 8.22 -1.87
N ARG A 198 1.25 7.01 -1.85
CA ARG A 198 0.40 6.51 -0.76
C ARG A 198 0.74 5.06 -0.46
N LEU A 199 0.82 4.72 0.82
CA LEU A 199 0.74 3.32 1.26
C LEU A 199 -0.72 3.01 1.60
N VAL A 200 -1.27 1.98 0.97
CA VAL A 200 -2.61 1.46 1.28
C VAL A 200 -2.45 0.18 2.07
N VAL A 201 -3.19 0.07 3.17
CA VAL A 201 -3.28 -1.11 4.04
C VAL A 201 -4.72 -1.61 4.00
N ASP A 202 -4.94 -2.79 3.43
CA ASP A 202 -6.26 -3.42 3.45
C ASP A 202 -6.32 -4.48 4.53
N LEU A 203 -7.41 -4.45 5.28
CA LEU A 203 -7.71 -5.30 6.42
C LEU A 203 -9.04 -6.02 6.15
N PRO A 204 -9.00 -7.21 5.50
CA PRO A 204 -10.18 -8.03 5.27
C PRO A 204 -10.72 -8.58 6.59
N ASP A 205 -12.04 -8.81 6.62
CA ASP A 205 -12.81 -9.27 7.79
C ASP A 205 -12.75 -8.37 9.03
N VAL A 206 -12.07 -7.22 8.94
CA VAL A 206 -11.98 -6.22 10.00
C VAL A 206 -13.09 -5.19 9.84
N GLU A 207 -13.90 -5.03 10.88
CA GLU A 207 -14.85 -3.93 10.96
C GLU A 207 -14.13 -2.64 11.37
N ALA A 208 -14.27 -1.60 10.56
CA ALA A 208 -13.95 -0.23 10.95
C ALA A 208 -15.09 0.37 11.81
N ALA A 209 -15.53 -0.36 12.84
CA ALA A 209 -16.82 -0.18 13.52
C ALA A 209 -17.06 1.20 14.18
N ALA A 210 -16.04 2.04 14.34
CA ALA A 210 -16.20 3.37 14.95
C ALA A 210 -15.09 4.37 14.55
N PHE A 211 -14.51 4.29 13.35
CA PHE A 211 -13.59 5.35 12.93
C PHE A 211 -14.40 6.53 12.39
N PRO A 212 -14.57 7.65 13.12
CA PRO A 212 -15.06 8.86 12.49
C PRO A 212 -14.07 9.27 11.38
N PRO A 213 -14.51 10.01 10.35
CA PRO A 213 -13.67 10.44 9.24
C PRO A 213 -12.69 11.54 9.70
N ALA A 214 -11.73 11.19 10.55
CA ALA A 214 -10.69 12.09 11.03
C ALA A 214 -9.37 11.65 10.40
N ARG A 215 -8.90 12.48 9.48
CA ARG A 215 -7.53 12.44 8.96
C ARG A 215 -6.58 12.73 10.12
N VAL A 216 -5.63 11.85 10.37
CA VAL A 216 -4.57 12.02 11.37
C VAL A 216 -3.34 12.55 10.65
N GLU A 217 -2.83 13.71 11.04
CA GLU A 217 -1.65 14.30 10.42
C GLU A 217 -0.37 13.65 10.96
N GLY A 218 0.57 13.32 10.07
CA GLY A 218 1.87 12.76 10.45
C GLY A 218 2.96 13.83 10.57
N GLY A 219 2.91 14.89 9.73
CA GLY A 219 3.84 16.02 9.82
C GLY A 219 5.25 15.77 9.27
N GLY A 220 5.45 14.75 8.43
CA GLY A 220 6.77 14.45 7.84
C GLY A 220 6.73 13.58 6.58
N THR A 221 7.49 12.47 6.57
CA THR A 221 7.41 11.43 5.52
C THR A 221 5.97 10.94 5.38
N VAL A 222 5.29 10.73 6.50
CA VAL A 222 3.84 10.58 6.58
C VAL A 222 3.22 11.97 6.57
N SER A 223 2.46 12.29 5.52
CA SER A 223 1.65 13.50 5.48
C SER A 223 0.42 13.31 6.34
N SER A 224 -0.33 12.23 6.11
CA SER A 224 -1.53 11.92 6.91
C SER A 224 -1.97 10.48 6.75
N ALA A 225 -2.67 9.93 7.74
CA ALA A 225 -3.34 8.64 7.68
C ALA A 225 -4.87 8.81 7.80
N ARG A 226 -5.62 7.97 7.08
CA ARG A 226 -7.08 7.91 7.18
C ARG A 226 -7.56 6.47 7.08
N ALA A 227 -8.56 6.12 7.86
CA ALA A 227 -9.21 4.81 7.82
C ALA A 227 -10.65 4.93 7.33
N GLY A 228 -11.13 3.92 6.61
CA GLY A 228 -12.53 3.77 6.24
C GLY A 228 -12.87 2.32 5.98
N GLY A 229 -14.14 1.96 6.03
CA GLY A 229 -14.57 0.58 5.81
C GLY A 229 -16.08 0.42 5.81
N ARG A 230 -16.59 -0.61 5.11
CA ARG A 230 -18.02 -0.94 5.10
C ARG A 230 -18.27 -2.40 4.74
N GLY A 231 -18.89 -3.17 5.63
CA GLY A 231 -19.30 -4.55 5.32
C GLY A 231 -18.14 -5.54 5.43
N GLY A 232 -17.46 -5.56 6.58
CA GLY A 232 -16.42 -6.54 6.89
C GLY A 232 -15.07 -6.27 6.23
N TRP A 233 -14.79 -5.05 5.76
CA TRP A 233 -13.45 -4.66 5.34
C TRP A 233 -13.11 -3.27 5.88
N ALA A 234 -11.85 -3.10 6.26
CA ALA A 234 -11.26 -1.82 6.61
C ALA A 234 -10.07 -1.54 5.68
N ARG A 235 -9.90 -0.28 5.30
CA ARG A 235 -8.76 0.22 4.52
C ARG A 235 -8.19 1.43 5.22
N VAL A 236 -6.88 1.41 5.44
CA VAL A 236 -6.11 2.55 5.92
C VAL A 236 -5.27 3.07 4.76
N VAL A 237 -5.41 4.36 4.46
CA VAL A 237 -4.61 5.05 3.44
C VAL A 237 -3.70 6.03 4.13
N ILE A 238 -2.40 5.86 3.89
CA ILE A 238 -1.33 6.69 4.43
C ILE A 238 -0.78 7.52 3.26
N ASP A 239 -1.09 8.81 3.24
CA ASP A 239 -0.51 9.74 2.29
C ASP A 239 0.93 10.06 2.73
N LEU A 240 1.87 9.97 1.79
CA LEU A 240 3.27 10.24 2.02
C LEU A 240 3.66 11.55 1.33
N SER A 241 4.66 12.25 1.86
CA SER A 241 5.25 13.41 1.19
C SER A 241 6.16 13.00 0.03
N ARG A 242 6.67 11.77 0.06
CA ARG A 242 7.51 11.15 -0.97
C ARG A 242 7.41 9.61 -0.89
N PRO A 243 7.68 8.87 -1.96
CA PRO A 243 7.89 7.42 -1.85
C PRO A 243 8.98 7.15 -0.82
N ALA A 244 8.67 6.33 0.18
CA ALA A 244 9.60 5.96 1.24
C ALA A 244 9.56 4.44 1.43
N PRO A 245 10.73 3.78 1.55
CA PRO A 245 10.77 2.42 2.06
C PRO A 245 10.10 2.35 3.43
N TYR A 246 9.51 1.21 3.75
CA TYR A 246 8.84 1.01 5.03
C TYR A 246 9.08 -0.41 5.53
N SER A 247 9.11 -0.55 6.85
CA SER A 247 9.06 -1.81 7.56
C SER A 247 7.73 -1.93 8.29
N VAL A 248 7.27 -3.16 8.47
CA VAL A 248 6.00 -3.46 9.15
C VAL A 248 6.31 -4.40 10.30
N GLN A 249 5.84 -4.05 11.49
CA GLN A 249 5.87 -4.89 12.67
C GLN A 249 4.44 -5.20 13.10
N THR A 250 4.18 -6.46 13.45
CA THR A 250 2.86 -6.93 13.88
C THR A 250 3.03 -7.68 15.19
N GLY A 251 2.27 -7.30 16.21
CA GLY A 251 2.31 -7.93 17.54
C GLY A 251 1.19 -7.43 18.44
N ASP A 252 0.68 -8.28 19.34
CA ASP A 252 -0.27 -7.94 20.41
C ASP A 252 -1.47 -7.05 20.02
N GLY A 253 -2.08 -7.30 18.85
CA GLY A 253 -3.20 -6.47 18.40
C GLY A 253 -2.78 -5.08 17.89
N ALA A 254 -1.51 -4.91 17.50
CA ALA A 254 -0.99 -3.69 16.91
C ALA A 254 -0.28 -3.99 15.57
N LEU A 255 -0.43 -3.07 14.64
CA LEU A 255 0.28 -3.04 13.37
C LEU A 255 1.04 -1.71 13.27
N SER A 256 2.36 -1.77 13.37
CA SER A 256 3.24 -0.61 13.30
C SER A 256 3.93 -0.56 11.96
N ILE A 257 3.85 0.57 11.28
CA ILE A 257 4.47 0.83 9.99
C ILE A 257 5.49 1.93 10.21
N LEU A 258 6.77 1.61 10.02
CA LEU A 258 7.88 2.55 10.17
C LEU A 258 8.44 2.86 8.78
N PHE A 259 8.39 4.14 8.40
CA PHE A 259 8.97 4.63 7.16
C PHE A 259 10.43 4.97 7.38
N GLU A 260 11.30 4.41 6.54
CA GLU A 260 12.73 4.68 6.62
C GLU A 260 13.00 6.13 6.20
N THR A 261 13.47 6.92 7.14
CA THR A 261 14.12 8.19 6.87
C THR A 261 15.57 7.92 6.54
N GLY A 262 15.79 7.44 5.32
CA GLY A 262 17.06 7.71 4.67
C GLY A 262 17.34 9.22 4.75
N PRO A 263 18.61 9.67 4.89
CA PRO A 263 18.92 11.06 4.63
C PRO A 263 18.25 11.38 3.32
N ALA A 264 17.46 12.46 3.28
CA ALA A 264 16.84 12.86 2.04
C ALA A 264 17.98 13.06 1.04
N GLU A 265 18.25 12.04 0.23
CA GLU A 265 19.10 12.19 -0.92
C GLU A 265 18.44 13.34 -1.67
N PRO A 266 19.14 14.47 -1.85
CA PRO A 266 18.55 15.57 -2.55
C PRO A 266 18.38 15.05 -3.97
N ALA A 267 17.19 14.55 -4.28
CA ALA A 267 16.71 14.51 -5.64
C ALA A 267 17.08 15.88 -6.19
N PRO A 268 17.80 15.98 -7.34
CA PRO A 268 18.23 17.26 -7.86
C PRO A 268 17.00 18.15 -7.81
N SER A 269 17.07 19.21 -6.99
CA SER A 269 15.90 20.00 -6.64
C SER A 269 15.41 20.63 -7.93
N ARG A 270 14.50 19.94 -8.63
CA ARG A 270 13.76 20.44 -9.79
C ARG A 270 12.69 21.36 -9.25
N THR A 271 13.14 22.32 -8.45
CA THR A 271 12.35 23.34 -7.81
C THR A 271 12.68 24.65 -8.46
N ARG A 272 11.65 25.45 -8.72
CA ARG A 272 11.78 26.77 -9.32
C ARG A 272 11.06 27.76 -8.43
N GLU A 273 11.70 28.88 -8.15
CA GLU A 273 11.04 30.02 -7.53
C GLU A 273 10.17 30.74 -8.56
N PHE A 274 8.93 31.03 -8.17
CA PHE A 274 8.03 31.90 -8.90
C PHE A 274 7.67 33.11 -8.05
N LYS A 275 7.80 34.30 -8.64
CA LYS A 275 7.43 35.57 -8.00
C LYS A 275 6.22 36.12 -8.74
N GLY A 276 5.22 36.56 -8.00
CA GLY A 276 4.02 37.12 -8.58
C GLY A 276 3.31 38.06 -7.63
N TRP A 277 2.18 38.57 -8.12
CA TRP A 277 1.28 39.41 -7.36
C TRP A 277 -0.11 38.78 -7.29
N VAL A 278 -0.75 38.90 -6.12
CA VAL A 278 -2.17 38.67 -5.92
C VAL A 278 -2.86 40.03 -5.90
N VAL A 279 -3.85 40.21 -6.77
CA VAL A 279 -4.63 41.45 -6.84
C VAL A 279 -6.12 41.13 -6.94
N ASP A 280 -6.97 42.05 -6.51
CA ASP A 280 -8.43 41.95 -6.68
C ASP A 280 -8.87 42.24 -8.13
N GLY A 281 -10.19 42.18 -8.38
CA GLY A 281 -10.79 42.51 -9.68
C GLY A 281 -10.52 43.94 -10.17
N SER A 282 -10.17 44.87 -9.27
CA SER A 282 -9.77 46.25 -9.60
C SER A 282 -8.26 46.41 -9.81
N GLY A 283 -7.47 45.37 -9.52
CA GLY A 283 -6.01 45.41 -9.58
C GLY A 283 -5.34 45.90 -8.30
N ARG A 284 -6.06 46.06 -7.20
CA ARG A 284 -5.45 46.42 -5.91
C ARG A 284 -4.72 45.21 -5.31
N PRO A 285 -3.50 45.39 -4.78
CA PRO A 285 -2.76 44.34 -4.08
C PRO A 285 -3.57 43.77 -2.90
N LEU A 286 -3.52 42.44 -2.74
CA LEU A 286 -4.19 41.75 -1.65
C LEU A 286 -3.20 41.08 -0.71
N ASP A 287 -3.44 41.20 0.60
CA ASP A 287 -2.63 40.55 1.63
C ASP A 287 -3.34 39.34 2.21
N GLY A 288 -2.57 38.32 2.59
CA GLY A 288 -3.08 37.09 3.19
C GLY A 288 -2.62 35.84 2.45
N VAL A 289 -3.27 34.71 2.76
CA VAL A 289 -2.91 33.41 2.20
C VAL A 289 -3.85 33.05 1.05
N PHE A 290 -3.30 32.80 -0.13
CA PHE A 290 -4.06 32.53 -1.35
C PHE A 290 -3.65 31.21 -1.97
N LEU A 291 -4.61 30.44 -2.48
CA LEU A 291 -4.31 29.24 -3.27
C LEU A 291 -3.99 29.65 -4.71
N VAL A 292 -2.83 29.27 -5.21
CA VAL A 292 -2.41 29.55 -6.60
C VAL A 292 -2.18 28.23 -7.31
N ARG A 293 -2.75 28.10 -8.51
CA ARG A 293 -2.52 26.96 -9.39
C ARG A 293 -1.47 27.32 -10.43
N PHE A 294 -0.41 26.52 -10.49
CA PHE A 294 0.67 26.62 -11.45
C PHE A 294 0.52 25.55 -12.52
N SER A 295 0.83 25.86 -13.77
CA SER A 295 0.80 24.89 -14.86
C SER A 295 1.90 25.11 -15.89
N VAL A 296 2.34 24.02 -16.52
CA VAL A 296 3.32 24.05 -17.62
C VAL A 296 2.66 23.41 -18.85
N PRO A 297 2.52 24.15 -19.97
CA PRO A 297 2.01 23.60 -21.23
C PRO A 297 3.02 22.65 -21.89
N ASP A 298 2.53 21.74 -22.72
CA ASP A 298 3.36 20.80 -23.49
C ASP A 298 4.02 21.48 -24.69
N GLU A 299 5.22 21.04 -25.08
CA GLU A 299 5.98 21.64 -26.20
C GLU A 299 5.39 21.34 -27.60
N GLY A 300 4.24 20.66 -27.69
CA GLY A 300 3.64 20.25 -28.96
C GLY A 300 2.12 20.35 -29.06
N THR A 301 1.40 20.84 -28.03
CA THR A 301 -0.06 20.99 -28.11
C THR A 301 -0.54 22.05 -27.13
N LEU A 302 -1.16 23.12 -27.63
CA LEU A 302 -1.59 24.29 -26.85
C LEU A 302 -2.77 24.01 -25.89
N ASP A 303 -3.41 22.85 -25.97
CA ASP A 303 -4.75 22.64 -25.38
C ASP A 303 -4.77 21.83 -24.08
N ALA A 304 -3.64 21.35 -23.55
CA ALA A 304 -3.62 20.67 -22.24
C ALA A 304 -2.31 20.83 -21.45
N PRO A 305 -2.34 21.40 -20.22
CA PRO A 305 -1.18 21.40 -19.33
C PRO A 305 -0.91 20.00 -18.77
N ARG A 306 0.31 19.48 -18.99
CA ARG A 306 0.73 18.15 -18.49
C ARG A 306 1.14 18.15 -17.02
N TRP A 307 1.63 19.29 -16.55
CA TRP A 307 2.04 19.47 -15.16
C TRP A 307 1.21 20.58 -14.52
N GLN A 308 0.70 20.28 -13.33
CA GLN A 308 0.00 21.23 -12.48
C GLN A 308 0.39 20.99 -11.01
N GLU A 309 0.50 22.09 -10.26
CA GLU A 309 0.69 22.08 -8.80
C GLU A 309 -0.13 23.23 -8.21
N SER A 310 -0.76 23.02 -7.06
CA SER A 310 -1.46 24.09 -6.32
C SER A 310 -0.72 24.38 -5.03
N VAL A 311 -0.40 25.64 -4.79
CA VAL A 311 0.41 26.08 -3.63
C VAL A 311 -0.29 27.22 -2.93
N TYR A 312 -0.37 27.16 -1.61
CA TYR A 312 -0.76 28.31 -0.79
C TYR A 312 0.40 29.28 -0.69
N VAL A 313 0.16 30.55 -1.04
CA VAL A 313 1.17 31.61 -1.01
C VAL A 313 0.74 32.68 0.01
N ASP A 314 1.66 33.13 0.85
CA ASP A 314 1.47 34.30 1.70
C ASP A 314 1.85 35.54 0.88
N ALA A 315 0.86 36.40 0.62
CA ALA A 315 1.04 37.65 -0.11
C ALA A 315 1.13 38.84 0.86
N ARG A 316 2.14 39.70 0.66
CA ARG A 316 2.37 40.93 1.44
C ARG A 316 2.59 42.13 0.51
N GLY A 317 1.79 43.17 0.67
CA GLY A 317 1.61 44.21 -0.35
C GLY A 317 1.21 43.61 -1.71
N GLY A 318 0.42 42.53 -1.71
CA GLY A 318 0.11 41.73 -2.90
C GLY A 318 1.23 40.87 -3.46
N ARG A 319 2.47 40.97 -2.99
CA ARG A 319 3.60 40.20 -3.53
C ARG A 319 3.72 38.85 -2.86
N PHE A 320 4.00 37.82 -3.63
CA PHE A 320 4.30 36.49 -3.08
C PHE A 320 5.51 35.83 -3.75
N LEU A 321 6.05 34.82 -3.07
CA LEU A 321 7.07 33.90 -3.55
C LEU A 321 6.53 32.48 -3.39
N ALA A 322 6.56 31.69 -4.45
CA ALA A 322 6.23 30.27 -4.44
C ALA A 322 7.46 29.44 -4.83
N VAL A 323 7.70 28.34 -4.11
CA VAL A 323 8.71 27.35 -4.49
C VAL A 323 7.98 26.14 -5.07
N LEU A 324 8.05 26.00 -6.38
CA LEU A 324 7.38 24.94 -7.13
C LEU A 324 8.25 23.68 -7.18
N GLY A 325 7.66 22.54 -7.44
CA GLY A 325 8.39 21.27 -7.59
C GLY A 325 8.59 20.50 -6.30
N ARG A 326 8.07 20.98 -5.17
CA ARG A 326 8.18 20.32 -3.86
C ARG A 326 7.23 19.13 -3.72
N GLY A 327 5.99 19.23 -4.20
CA GLY A 327 5.02 18.14 -4.17
C GLY A 327 5.05 17.25 -5.43
N ARG A 328 5.46 17.82 -6.57
CA ARG A 328 5.58 17.09 -7.85
C ARG A 328 6.74 17.68 -8.65
N ALA A 329 7.79 16.90 -8.91
CA ALA A 329 8.97 17.36 -9.64
C ALA A 329 8.60 18.10 -10.94
N LEU A 330 9.24 19.26 -11.17
CA LEU A 330 9.03 20.03 -12.40
C LEU A 330 9.54 19.26 -13.62
N PRO A 331 8.82 19.32 -14.77
CA PRO A 331 9.32 18.81 -16.03
C PRO A 331 10.56 19.60 -16.46
N ASN A 332 11.47 18.98 -17.22
CA ASN A 332 12.70 19.63 -17.69
C ASN A 332 12.42 20.95 -18.43
N ALA A 333 11.35 20.97 -19.24
CA ALA A 333 10.90 22.16 -19.94
C ALA A 333 10.65 23.35 -18.99
N ALA A 334 10.15 23.13 -17.77
CA ALA A 334 9.86 24.21 -16.82
C ALA A 334 11.09 24.73 -16.06
N LEU A 335 12.23 24.02 -16.14
CA LEU A 335 13.47 24.39 -15.48
C LEU A 335 14.35 25.31 -16.33
N ALA A 336 14.10 25.39 -17.64
CA ALA A 336 14.82 26.30 -18.51
C ALA A 336 14.49 27.78 -18.18
N PRO A 337 15.48 28.68 -18.24
CA PRO A 337 15.23 30.12 -18.15
C PRO A 337 14.26 30.56 -19.24
N GLY A 338 13.23 31.34 -18.87
CA GLY A 338 12.22 31.85 -19.81
C GLY A 338 11.10 30.87 -20.18
N SER A 339 11.11 29.64 -19.65
CA SER A 339 10.07 28.67 -19.95
C SER A 339 8.68 29.09 -19.47
N PRO A 340 7.62 28.80 -20.26
CA PRO A 340 6.25 29.18 -19.94
C PRO A 340 5.81 28.47 -18.66
N LEU A 341 5.40 29.27 -17.70
CA LEU A 341 4.86 28.83 -16.43
C LEU A 341 3.67 29.73 -16.13
N ASP A 342 2.48 29.15 -16.23
CA ASP A 342 1.25 29.88 -15.99
C ASP A 342 0.92 29.79 -14.50
N ALA A 343 0.45 30.92 -13.94
CA ALA A 343 -0.04 31.00 -12.59
C ALA A 343 -1.44 31.60 -12.62
N ALA A 344 -2.42 30.88 -12.09
CA ALA A 344 -3.82 31.28 -12.10
C ALA A 344 -4.47 31.07 -10.74
N ALA A 345 -5.45 31.92 -10.46
CA ALA A 345 -6.34 31.72 -9.33
C ALA A 345 -7.33 30.58 -9.67
N PRO A 346 -7.79 29.79 -8.68
CA PRO A 346 -8.84 28.80 -8.89
C PRO A 346 -10.12 29.43 -9.48
N ALA A 347 -10.90 28.65 -10.23
CA ALA A 347 -12.16 29.15 -10.77
C ALA A 347 -13.10 29.62 -9.64
N GLY A 348 -13.77 30.76 -9.85
CA GLY A 348 -14.77 31.29 -8.91
C GLY A 348 -14.21 32.13 -7.75
N VAL A 349 -12.90 32.45 -7.73
CA VAL A 349 -12.32 33.33 -6.70
C VAL A 349 -12.20 34.78 -7.19
N ALA A 350 -12.29 35.73 -6.26
CA ALA A 350 -12.33 37.17 -6.55
C ALA A 350 -10.94 37.83 -6.73
N TYR A 351 -9.87 37.04 -6.82
CA TYR A 351 -8.50 37.52 -7.03
C TYR A 351 -7.89 36.93 -8.30
N ARG A 352 -6.88 37.61 -8.83
CA ARG A 352 -6.11 37.17 -9.99
C ARG A 352 -4.61 37.20 -9.67
N ILE A 353 -3.86 36.42 -10.44
CA ILE A 353 -2.42 36.29 -10.30
C ILE A 353 -1.74 37.00 -11.46
N VAL A 354 -0.76 37.84 -11.15
CA VAL A 354 0.05 38.57 -12.12
C VAL A 354 1.50 38.12 -11.97
N PRO A 355 2.11 37.47 -12.98
CA PRO A 355 3.53 37.14 -12.97
C PRO A 355 4.39 38.39 -12.79
N ARG A 356 5.51 38.28 -12.05
CA ARG A 356 6.45 39.38 -11.86
C ARG A 356 7.49 39.46 -12.97
#